data_AF-A0AAW7ZS22-F1
#
_entry.id   AF-A0AAW7ZS22-F1
#
_cell.length_a   1.000
_cell.length_b   1.000
_cell.length_c   1.000
_cell.angle_alpha   90.00
_cell.angle_beta   90.00
_cell.angle_gamma   90.00
#
_symmetry.space_group_name_H-M   'P 1'
#
loop_
_entity.id
_entity.type
_entity.pdbx_description
1 polymer ?
#
loop_
_entity_poly.entity_id
_entity_poly.type
_entity_poly.pdbx_seq_one_letter_code
_entity_poly.pdbx_strand_id
1 'polypeptide(L)'
;MNWWLFSKQNEFDEKYPYWWICLLYVVVLVICLAVRAVTWPGNKHVDLDFFAQSVVIPVVFLTGFVQVCSIGYHVMRHYMETRLLIAARQEYKLVSFARGNITLAGWSVLTPPKATKELALRMLKLEGEFPLAAKMPLKIELEASFDFTRAGQAISRVLEPMAGKLSRYQQIEVLVWVRGGDESCSDELRRVLKRSAIATKKITFLPECPDYTQVTEWIKLAKSYVVERLLICVDLHSDEEASKQMENVTALLFTNDYVKTEGEKPVYFYQPMTGVTDVESKVPVYLRTETVSKPKQLWYTGLSRTEKYPLLEVLDE
;
A
#
# COMPACT_ATOMS: atom_id res chain seq x y z
N MET A 1 -6.93 -7.22 1.44
CA MET A 1 -7.00 -6.58 0.11
C MET A 1 -7.13 -7.68 -0.92
N ASN A 2 -8.03 -7.57 -1.90
CA ASN A 2 -8.18 -8.61 -2.92
C ASN A 2 -7.20 -8.33 -4.07
N TRP A 3 -6.19 -9.18 -4.21
CA TRP A 3 -5.16 -9.07 -5.24
C TRP A 3 -5.66 -9.65 -6.56
N TRP A 4 -6.35 -8.86 -7.37
CA TRP A 4 -6.70 -9.25 -8.73
C TRP A 4 -7.01 -8.00 -9.55
N LEU A 5 -6.83 -8.13 -10.86
CA LEU A 5 -7.18 -7.11 -11.85
C LEU A 5 -8.30 -7.66 -12.72
N PHE A 6 -9.23 -6.79 -13.10
CA PHE A 6 -10.17 -7.13 -14.16
C PHE A 6 -9.39 -7.38 -15.46
N SER A 7 -9.93 -8.24 -16.32
CA SER A 7 -9.47 -8.28 -17.71
C SER A 7 -9.58 -6.90 -18.35
N LYS A 8 -8.77 -6.63 -19.39
CA LYS A 8 -8.87 -5.37 -20.14
C LYS A 8 -10.32 -5.20 -20.61
N GLN A 9 -10.97 -4.14 -20.15
CA GLN A 9 -12.33 -3.82 -20.58
C GLN A 9 -12.27 -3.17 -21.96
N ASN A 10 -13.26 -3.46 -22.80
CA ASN A 10 -13.38 -2.80 -24.09
C ASN A 10 -13.89 -1.37 -23.87
N GLU A 11 -13.25 -0.42 -24.53
CA GLU A 11 -13.75 0.95 -24.60
C GLU A 11 -14.95 1.02 -25.53
N PHE A 12 -15.93 1.84 -25.15
CA PHE A 12 -17.05 2.15 -26.02
C PHE A 12 -16.64 3.31 -26.94
N ASP A 13 -16.09 2.99 -28.11
CA ASP A 13 -15.60 3.98 -29.09
C ASP A 13 -16.64 4.29 -30.19
N GLU A 14 -17.84 3.72 -30.08
CA GLU A 14 -18.90 4.00 -31.03
C GLU A 14 -19.50 5.39 -30.77
N LYS A 15 -19.53 6.22 -31.84
CA LYS A 15 -20.20 7.52 -31.83
C LYS A 15 -21.66 7.34 -32.19
N TYR A 16 -22.54 8.05 -31.48
CA TYR A 16 -23.96 7.99 -31.75
C TYR A 16 -24.24 8.54 -33.18
N PRO A 17 -24.98 7.81 -34.03
CA PRO A 17 -25.07 8.12 -35.45
C PRO A 17 -26.12 9.20 -35.74
N TYR A 18 -25.92 10.42 -35.23
CA TYR A 18 -26.86 11.53 -35.37
C TYR A 18 -27.23 11.81 -36.85
N TRP A 19 -26.25 11.79 -37.74
CA TRP A 19 -26.47 12.05 -39.17
C TRP A 19 -27.38 11.02 -39.84
N TRP A 20 -27.23 9.74 -39.50
CA TRP A 20 -28.09 8.70 -40.06
C TRP A 20 -29.52 8.79 -39.53
N ILE A 21 -29.69 9.19 -38.27
CA ILE A 21 -31.02 9.46 -37.70
C ILE A 21 -31.66 10.64 -38.43
N CYS A 22 -30.95 11.76 -38.62
CA CYS A 22 -31.46 12.90 -39.39
C CYS A 22 -31.89 12.50 -40.81
N LEU A 23 -31.06 11.70 -41.51
CA LEU A 23 -31.39 11.20 -42.84
C LEU A 23 -32.65 10.32 -42.84
N LEU A 24 -32.82 9.45 -41.84
CA LEU A 24 -34.01 8.62 -41.68
C LEU A 24 -35.28 9.48 -41.54
N TYR A 25 -35.23 10.55 -40.73
CA TYR A 25 -36.35 11.49 -40.61
C TYR A 25 -36.72 12.14 -41.94
N VAL A 26 -35.73 12.61 -42.71
CA VAL A 26 -35.97 13.23 -44.02
C VAL A 26 -36.61 12.23 -44.98
N VAL A 27 -36.08 11.01 -45.06
CA VAL A 27 -36.58 9.97 -45.97
C VAL A 27 -38.02 9.58 -45.64
N VAL A 28 -38.33 9.33 -44.37
CA VAL A 28 -39.68 8.96 -43.93
C VAL A 28 -40.68 10.08 -44.22
N LEU A 29 -40.32 11.34 -43.95
CA LEU A 29 -41.18 12.49 -44.25
C LEU A 29 -41.48 12.63 -45.75
N VAL A 30 -40.46 12.50 -46.60
CA VAL A 30 -40.63 12.59 -48.06
C VAL A 30 -41.57 11.48 -48.56
N ILE A 31 -41.40 10.26 -48.08
CA ILE A 31 -42.26 9.12 -48.45
C ILE A 31 -43.70 9.36 -47.99
N CYS A 32 -43.91 9.76 -46.72
CA CYS A 32 -45.26 10.01 -46.19
C CYS A 32 -45.97 11.15 -46.91
N LEU A 33 -45.26 12.23 -47.25
CA LEU A 33 -45.79 13.33 -48.07
C LEU A 33 -46.14 12.88 -49.49
N ALA A 34 -45.28 12.11 -50.15
CA ALA A 34 -45.52 11.61 -51.50
C ALA A 34 -46.74 10.67 -51.53
N VAL A 35 -46.81 9.71 -50.60
CA VAL A 35 -47.95 8.78 -50.49
C VAL A 35 -49.24 9.56 -50.21
N ARG A 36 -49.21 10.55 -49.30
CA ARG A 36 -50.41 11.33 -49.00
C ARG A 36 -50.82 12.22 -50.17
N ALA A 37 -49.88 12.83 -50.89
CA ALA A 37 -50.16 13.64 -52.07
C ALA A 37 -50.87 12.84 -53.18
N VAL A 38 -50.46 11.58 -53.39
CA VAL A 38 -51.06 10.68 -54.41
C VAL A 38 -52.42 10.14 -53.96
N THR A 39 -52.60 9.90 -52.67
CA THR A 39 -53.84 9.31 -52.10
C THR A 39 -54.86 10.35 -51.65
N TRP A 40 -54.54 11.64 -51.72
CA TRP A 40 -55.43 12.70 -51.28
C TRP A 40 -56.61 12.88 -52.25
N PRO A 41 -57.85 13.05 -51.74
CA PRO A 41 -59.00 13.26 -52.61
C PRO A 41 -58.84 14.54 -53.44
N GLY A 42 -58.92 14.43 -54.77
CA GLY A 42 -58.71 15.56 -55.68
C GLY A 42 -59.74 16.70 -55.54
N ASN A 43 -60.83 16.48 -54.82
CA ASN A 43 -61.87 17.45 -54.51
C ASN A 43 -61.72 18.12 -53.12
N LYS A 44 -60.67 17.79 -52.36
CA LYS A 44 -60.44 18.33 -51.01
C LYS A 44 -59.18 19.20 -50.99
N HIS A 45 -59.29 20.41 -50.44
CA HIS A 45 -58.13 21.28 -50.24
C HIS A 45 -57.19 20.71 -49.18
N VAL A 46 -55.91 21.08 -49.25
CA VAL A 46 -54.93 20.76 -48.21
C VAL A 46 -55.36 21.43 -46.91
N ASP A 47 -55.67 20.63 -45.90
CA ASP A 47 -56.14 21.07 -44.60
C ASP A 47 -55.23 20.53 -43.47
N LEU A 48 -55.58 20.85 -42.22
CA LEU A 48 -54.83 20.37 -41.06
C LEU A 48 -54.80 18.83 -40.97
N ASP A 49 -55.81 18.15 -41.51
CA ASP A 49 -55.88 16.69 -41.53
C ASP A 49 -54.85 16.09 -42.51
N PHE A 50 -54.59 16.76 -43.65
CA PHE A 50 -53.48 16.42 -44.53
C PHE A 50 -52.14 16.44 -43.77
N PHE A 51 -51.85 17.54 -43.05
CA PHE A 51 -50.60 17.68 -42.30
C PHE A 51 -50.50 16.75 -41.09
N ALA A 52 -51.60 16.53 -40.38
CA ALA A 52 -51.64 15.61 -39.25
C ALA A 52 -51.26 14.19 -39.69
N GLN A 53 -51.82 13.72 -40.80
CA GLN A 53 -51.59 12.36 -41.30
C GLN A 53 -50.27 12.19 -42.04
N SER A 54 -49.80 13.20 -42.76
CA SER A 54 -48.56 13.11 -43.56
C SER A 54 -47.28 13.48 -42.80
N VAL A 55 -47.38 14.29 -41.74
CA VAL A 55 -46.21 14.81 -41.01
C VAL A 55 -46.30 14.47 -39.52
N VAL A 56 -47.35 14.91 -38.82
CA VAL A 56 -47.41 14.81 -37.36
C VAL A 56 -47.39 13.36 -36.88
N ILE A 57 -48.29 12.52 -37.40
CA ILE A 57 -48.40 11.11 -37.02
C ILE A 57 -47.09 10.35 -37.34
N PRO A 58 -46.54 10.39 -38.56
CA PRO A 58 -45.26 9.74 -38.88
C PRO A 58 -44.09 10.21 -38.01
N VAL A 59 -43.99 11.52 -37.72
CA VAL A 59 -42.92 12.06 -36.87
C VAL A 59 -43.04 11.56 -35.45
N VAL A 60 -44.24 11.48 -34.88
CA VAL A 60 -44.46 10.96 -33.52
C VAL A 60 -44.05 9.48 -33.44
N PHE A 61 -44.48 8.65 -34.40
CA PHE A 61 -44.10 7.24 -34.44
C PHE A 61 -42.60 7.03 -34.64
N LEU A 62 -42.01 7.75 -35.58
CA LEU A 62 -40.57 7.68 -35.84
C LEU A 62 -39.76 8.15 -34.63
N THR A 63 -40.21 9.20 -33.96
CA THR A 63 -39.56 9.69 -32.73
C THR A 63 -39.68 8.69 -31.60
N GLY A 64 -40.84 8.06 -31.40
CA GLY A 64 -40.98 6.98 -30.44
C GLY A 64 -40.02 5.82 -30.72
N PHE A 65 -39.90 5.41 -31.99
CA PHE A 65 -38.98 4.35 -32.41
C PHE A 65 -37.51 4.72 -32.16
N VAL A 66 -37.09 5.91 -32.62
CA VAL A 66 -35.71 6.41 -32.43
C VAL A 66 -35.39 6.53 -30.94
N GLN A 67 -36.33 6.99 -30.11
CA GLN A 67 -36.15 7.08 -28.66
C GLN A 67 -35.93 5.70 -28.02
N VAL A 68 -36.72 4.68 -28.40
CA VAL A 68 -36.53 3.31 -27.89
C VAL A 68 -35.16 2.76 -28.28
N CYS A 69 -34.75 2.92 -29.54
CA CYS A 69 -33.40 2.51 -29.98
C CYS A 69 -32.30 3.30 -29.26
N SER A 70 -32.51 4.60 -29.04
CA SER A 70 -31.59 5.48 -28.33
C SER A 70 -31.40 5.05 -26.88
N ILE A 71 -32.49 4.69 -26.19
CA ILE A 71 -32.43 4.15 -24.82
C ILE A 71 -31.56 2.90 -24.79
N GLY A 72 -31.78 1.95 -25.72
CA GLY A 72 -30.96 0.74 -25.81
C GLY A 72 -29.47 1.04 -25.99
N TYR A 73 -29.14 1.96 -26.90
CA TYR A 73 -27.77 2.42 -27.12
C TYR A 73 -27.15 3.03 -25.86
N HIS A 74 -27.85 3.97 -25.21
CA HIS A 74 -27.35 4.66 -24.02
C HIS A 74 -27.23 3.73 -22.81
N VAL A 75 -28.12 2.75 -22.66
CA VAL A 75 -28.01 1.71 -21.63
C VAL A 75 -26.76 0.86 -21.87
N MET A 76 -26.51 0.42 -23.10
CA MET A 76 -25.33 -0.36 -23.44
C MET A 76 -24.04 0.43 -23.20
N ARG A 77 -24.00 1.69 -23.66
CA ARG A 77 -22.89 2.61 -23.41
C ARG A 77 -22.64 2.80 -21.92
N HIS A 78 -23.68 3.11 -21.16
CA HIS A 78 -23.57 3.33 -19.71
C HIS A 78 -23.07 2.07 -18.98
N TYR A 79 -23.55 0.89 -19.37
CA TYR A 79 -23.08 -0.38 -18.83
C TYR A 79 -21.58 -0.59 -19.07
N MET A 80 -21.12 -0.36 -20.31
CA MET A 80 -19.71 -0.52 -20.68
C MET A 80 -18.81 0.50 -19.98
N GLU A 81 -19.19 1.78 -19.97
CA GLU A 81 -18.46 2.85 -19.26
C GLU A 81 -18.39 2.57 -17.75
N THR A 82 -19.48 2.10 -17.15
CA THR A 82 -19.52 1.74 -15.72
C THR A 82 -18.57 0.60 -15.40
N ARG A 83 -18.52 -0.44 -16.25
CA ARG A 83 -17.55 -1.55 -16.08
C ARG A 83 -16.11 -1.07 -16.17
N LEU A 84 -15.81 -0.19 -17.12
CA LEU A 84 -14.49 0.41 -17.27
C LEU A 84 -14.10 1.23 -16.04
N LEU A 85 -15.01 2.05 -15.51
CA LEU A 85 -14.80 2.83 -14.29
C LEU A 85 -14.59 1.93 -13.05
N ILE A 86 -15.34 0.83 -12.93
CA ILE A 86 -15.15 -0.14 -11.84
C ILE A 86 -13.76 -0.77 -11.92
N ALA A 87 -13.33 -1.19 -13.13
CA ALA A 87 -12.01 -1.77 -13.35
C ALA A 87 -10.90 -0.78 -13.01
N ALA A 88 -10.98 0.45 -13.53
CA ALA A 88 -10.01 1.52 -13.27
C ALA A 88 -9.95 1.88 -11.77
N ARG A 89 -11.10 1.95 -11.08
CA ARG A 89 -11.14 2.21 -9.63
C ARG A 89 -10.49 1.09 -8.84
N GLN A 90 -10.69 -0.16 -9.24
CA GLN A 90 -10.07 -1.32 -8.58
C GLN A 90 -8.55 -1.32 -8.80
N GLU A 91 -8.10 -1.08 -10.02
CA GLU A 91 -6.67 -0.95 -10.37
C GLU A 91 -6.02 0.18 -9.56
N TYR A 92 -6.63 1.37 -9.54
CA TYR A 92 -6.15 2.50 -8.75
C TYR A 92 -6.00 2.15 -7.27
N LYS A 93 -7.01 1.50 -6.66
CA LYS A 93 -6.95 1.06 -5.26
C LYS A 93 -5.80 0.08 -5.02
N LEU A 94 -5.59 -0.84 -5.96
CA LEU A 94 -4.55 -1.85 -5.86
C LEU A 94 -3.16 -1.20 -5.96
N VAL A 95 -2.93 -0.37 -6.98
CA VAL A 95 -1.68 0.38 -7.17
C VAL A 95 -1.41 1.29 -5.97
N SER A 96 -2.40 2.04 -5.49
CA SER A 96 -2.27 2.91 -4.31
C SER A 96 -1.95 2.13 -3.04
N PHE A 97 -2.50 0.93 -2.88
CA PHE A 97 -2.19 0.06 -1.74
C PHE A 97 -0.76 -0.48 -1.85
N ALA A 98 -0.40 -0.98 -3.02
CA ALA A 98 0.85 -1.66 -3.27
C ALA A 98 2.07 -0.69 -3.26
N ARG A 99 1.87 0.56 -3.67
CA ARG A 99 2.85 1.65 -3.54
C ARG A 99 2.89 2.29 -2.15
N GLY A 100 1.95 1.92 -1.27
CA GLY A 100 1.95 2.39 0.11
C GLY A 100 3.25 2.00 0.80
N ASN A 101 3.95 3.00 1.34
CA ASN A 101 5.22 2.78 2.02
C ASN A 101 5.39 3.75 3.19
N ILE A 102 6.34 3.44 4.05
CA ILE A 102 6.85 4.30 5.10
C ILE A 102 8.37 4.20 5.12
N THR A 103 9.07 5.27 5.46
CA THR A 103 10.54 5.29 5.48
C THR A 103 11.05 4.86 6.86
N LEU A 104 12.04 3.99 6.90
CA LEU A 104 12.84 3.75 8.10
C LEU A 104 13.95 4.81 8.16
N ALA A 105 13.74 5.85 8.97
CA ALA A 105 14.65 6.99 9.09
C ALA A 105 15.90 6.68 9.91
N GLY A 106 15.79 5.72 10.84
CA GLY A 106 16.90 5.26 11.65
C GLY A 106 16.57 3.95 12.35
N TRP A 107 17.61 3.20 12.67
CA TRP A 107 17.49 1.97 13.43
C TRP A 107 18.74 1.79 14.28
N SER A 108 18.58 1.04 15.36
CA SER A 108 19.68 0.61 16.21
C SER A 108 19.30 -0.74 16.81
N VAL A 109 20.29 -1.62 16.90
CA VAL A 109 20.12 -2.99 17.38
C VAL A 109 21.23 -3.28 18.35
N LEU A 110 20.85 -3.73 19.53
CA LEU A 110 21.74 -4.21 20.58
C LEU A 110 21.58 -5.73 20.67
N THR A 111 22.66 -6.42 20.35
CA THR A 111 22.80 -7.88 20.49
C THR A 111 24.08 -8.18 21.27
N PRO A 112 24.24 -9.39 21.82
CA PRO A 112 25.45 -9.76 22.54
C PRO A 112 26.71 -9.51 21.68
N PRO A 113 27.65 -8.63 22.10
CA PRO A 113 28.69 -8.08 21.21
C PRO A 113 29.61 -9.13 20.57
N LYS A 114 29.94 -10.18 21.33
CA LYS A 114 30.77 -11.30 20.88
C LYS A 114 29.99 -12.27 19.96
N ALA A 115 28.65 -12.26 20.02
CA ALA A 115 27.81 -13.17 19.25
C ALA A 115 27.47 -12.66 17.85
N THR A 116 27.61 -11.37 17.52
CA THR A 116 27.22 -10.86 16.19
C THR A 116 28.41 -10.53 15.30
N LYS A 117 29.46 -9.88 15.82
CA LYS A 117 30.63 -9.53 15.00
C LYS A 117 31.49 -10.75 14.65
N GLU A 118 31.83 -11.57 15.65
CA GLU A 118 32.59 -12.82 15.41
C GLU A 118 31.74 -13.88 14.70
N LEU A 119 30.43 -13.95 14.96
CA LEU A 119 29.53 -14.87 14.26
C LEU A 119 29.36 -14.49 12.80
N ALA A 120 29.15 -13.23 12.46
CA ALA A 120 29.07 -12.82 11.05
C ALA A 120 30.37 -13.15 10.32
N LEU A 121 31.53 -12.87 10.94
CA LEU A 121 32.84 -13.21 10.37
C LEU A 121 33.05 -14.73 10.23
N ARG A 122 32.67 -15.53 11.24
CA ARG A 122 32.74 -17.01 11.21
C ARG A 122 31.75 -17.63 10.23
N MET A 123 30.52 -17.10 10.13
CA MET A 123 29.50 -17.52 9.16
C MET A 123 29.92 -17.21 7.73
N LEU A 124 30.63 -16.09 7.53
CA LEU A 124 31.25 -15.73 6.26
C LEU A 124 32.58 -16.48 6.01
N LYS A 125 33.01 -17.37 6.92
CA LYS A 125 34.28 -18.13 6.88
C LYS A 125 35.53 -17.24 6.76
N LEU A 126 35.43 -15.99 7.20
CA LEU A 126 36.54 -15.04 7.13
C LEU A 126 37.55 -15.26 8.27
N GLU A 127 37.10 -15.79 9.41
CA GLU A 127 37.95 -16.17 10.54
C GLU A 127 37.38 -17.40 11.27
N GLY A 128 38.21 -18.43 11.52
CA GLY A 128 37.93 -19.52 12.48
C GLY A 128 36.92 -20.61 12.06
N GLU A 129 36.68 -21.55 12.97
CA GLU A 129 35.71 -22.65 12.83
C GLU A 129 34.27 -22.19 13.07
N PHE A 130 33.30 -22.88 12.47
CA PHE A 130 31.86 -22.59 12.65
C PHE A 130 31.49 -22.69 14.14
N PRO A 131 30.85 -21.66 14.73
CA PRO A 131 30.59 -21.67 16.16
C PRO A 131 29.52 -22.71 16.49
N LEU A 132 29.90 -23.67 17.32
CA LEU A 132 28.96 -24.60 17.97
C LEU A 132 28.06 -23.81 18.93
N ALA A 133 26.76 -24.09 18.91
CA ALA A 133 25.72 -23.35 19.65
C ALA A 133 26.04 -23.10 21.14
N ALA A 134 26.77 -24.02 21.79
CA ALA A 134 27.14 -23.92 23.20
C ALA A 134 28.15 -22.81 23.54
N LYS A 135 28.85 -22.23 22.55
CA LYS A 135 29.87 -21.18 22.77
C LYS A 135 29.36 -19.77 22.46
N MET A 136 28.12 -19.60 22.02
CA MET A 136 27.57 -18.29 21.67
C MET A 136 27.08 -17.55 22.92
N PRO A 137 27.50 -16.30 23.16
CA PRO A 137 26.98 -15.51 24.26
C PRO A 137 25.51 -15.15 24.00
N LEU A 138 24.65 -15.53 24.94
CA LEU A 138 23.20 -15.36 24.81
C LEU A 138 22.69 -14.09 25.51
N LYS A 139 23.43 -13.56 26.50
CA LYS A 139 23.06 -12.36 27.26
C LYS A 139 23.79 -11.12 26.76
N ILE A 140 23.09 -9.99 26.73
CA ILE A 140 23.67 -8.67 26.50
C ILE A 140 24.35 -8.22 27.80
N GLU A 141 25.63 -7.90 27.71
CA GLU A 141 26.42 -7.32 28.80
C GLU A 141 26.06 -5.83 28.96
N LEU A 142 25.41 -5.49 30.07
CA LEU A 142 25.03 -4.13 30.46
C LEU A 142 25.77 -3.76 31.75
N GLU A 143 26.19 -2.51 31.86
CA GLU A 143 26.82 -2.00 33.08
C GLU A 143 25.78 -1.86 34.20
N ALA A 144 26.12 -2.32 35.41
CA ALA A 144 25.24 -2.17 36.55
C ALA A 144 25.03 -0.68 36.88
N SER A 145 23.80 -0.20 36.70
CA SER A 145 23.37 1.15 37.07
C SER A 145 22.26 1.07 38.12
N PHE A 146 22.38 1.84 39.20
CA PHE A 146 21.36 1.93 40.24
C PHE A 146 20.10 2.70 39.78
N ASP A 147 20.24 3.55 38.76
CA ASP A 147 19.18 4.48 38.34
C ASP A 147 18.12 3.84 37.43
N PHE A 148 18.42 2.70 36.81
CA PHE A 148 17.61 2.06 35.77
C PHE A 148 17.62 0.55 35.93
N THR A 149 16.49 -0.08 35.63
CA THR A 149 16.41 -1.53 35.47
C THR A 149 17.26 -1.97 34.29
N ARG A 150 17.50 -3.28 34.20
CA ARG A 150 18.19 -3.90 33.06
C ARG A 150 17.56 -3.51 31.72
N ALA A 151 16.23 -3.43 31.65
CA ALA A 151 15.51 -3.00 30.45
C ALA A 151 15.75 -1.51 30.15
N GLY A 152 15.64 -0.63 31.16
CA GLY A 152 15.92 0.79 30.99
C GLY A 152 17.35 1.09 30.52
N GLN A 153 18.34 0.37 31.05
CA GLN A 153 19.73 0.46 30.60
C GLN A 153 19.89 0.03 29.14
N ALA A 154 19.27 -1.09 28.76
CA ALA A 154 19.32 -1.59 27.38
C ALA A 154 18.66 -0.61 26.40
N ILE A 155 17.52 -0.02 26.79
CA ILE A 155 16.83 1.01 26.02
C ILE A 155 17.72 2.25 25.88
N SER A 156 18.35 2.72 26.96
CA SER A 156 19.25 3.87 26.89
C SER A 156 20.38 3.64 25.89
N ARG A 157 20.99 2.46 25.93
CA ARG A 157 22.11 2.08 25.06
C ARG A 157 21.68 1.90 23.60
N VAL A 158 20.49 1.38 23.33
CA VAL A 158 20.00 1.24 21.93
C VAL A 158 19.65 2.61 21.33
N LEU A 159 19.17 3.56 22.14
CA LEU A 159 18.76 4.89 21.67
C LEU A 159 19.92 5.87 21.49
N GLU A 160 21.01 5.72 22.24
CA GLU A 160 22.21 6.57 22.16
C GLU A 160 22.71 6.85 20.72
N PRO A 161 22.94 5.84 19.85
CA PRO A 161 23.39 6.09 18.47
C PRO A 161 22.34 6.78 17.59
N MET A 162 21.06 6.77 18.00
CA MET A 162 19.96 7.40 17.28
C MET A 162 19.60 8.79 17.82
N ALA A 163 20.17 9.24 18.94
CA ALA A 163 19.78 10.47 19.62
C ALA A 163 19.80 11.70 18.69
N GLY A 164 20.85 11.85 17.87
CA GLY A 164 20.97 12.96 16.92
C GLY A 164 19.97 12.93 15.76
N LYS A 165 19.42 11.75 15.42
CA LYS A 165 18.32 11.62 14.45
C LYS A 165 16.98 11.89 15.11
N LEU A 166 16.77 11.35 16.31
CA LEU A 166 15.54 11.50 17.08
C LEU A 166 15.29 12.97 17.48
N SER A 167 16.33 13.74 17.77
CA SER A 167 16.20 15.18 18.10
C SER A 167 15.66 16.05 16.97
N ARG A 168 15.68 15.57 15.72
CA ARG A 168 15.12 16.28 14.56
C ARG A 168 13.60 16.20 14.48
N TYR A 169 13.00 15.27 15.22
CA TYR A 169 11.57 15.01 15.23
C TYR A 169 10.97 15.49 16.56
N GLN A 170 9.82 16.16 16.50
CA GLN A 170 9.22 16.84 17.65
C GLN A 170 7.96 16.14 18.17
N GLN A 171 7.33 15.28 17.36
CA GLN A 171 6.03 14.68 17.67
C GLN A 171 6.09 13.15 17.64
N ILE A 172 7.23 12.58 18.06
CA ILE A 172 7.43 11.13 18.07
C ILE A 172 6.43 10.45 19.00
N GLU A 173 5.67 9.51 18.45
CA GLU A 173 4.87 8.58 19.24
C GLU A 173 5.65 7.26 19.39
N VAL A 174 5.94 6.88 20.63
CA VAL A 174 6.75 5.72 20.97
C VAL A 174 5.86 4.53 21.30
N LEU A 175 6.16 3.38 20.70
CA LEU A 175 5.59 2.10 21.05
C LEU A 175 6.69 1.21 21.61
N VAL A 176 6.45 0.62 22.77
CA VAL A 176 7.42 -0.24 23.44
C VAL A 176 6.82 -1.59 23.78
N TRP A 177 7.54 -2.64 23.41
CA TRP A 177 7.26 -4.00 23.83
C TRP A 177 8.44 -4.53 24.64
N VAL A 178 8.15 -5.11 25.81
CA VAL A 178 9.15 -5.75 26.67
C VAL A 178 8.68 -7.16 26.95
N ARG A 179 9.52 -8.18 26.68
CA ARG A 179 9.18 -9.57 26.99
C ARG A 179 8.94 -9.72 28.50
N GLY A 180 7.74 -10.15 28.87
CA GLY A 180 7.34 -10.32 30.27
C GLY A 180 7.25 -9.02 31.08
N GLY A 181 7.32 -7.86 30.41
CA GLY A 181 7.11 -6.56 31.04
C GLY A 181 5.63 -6.19 31.15
N ASP A 182 5.36 -5.09 31.82
CA ASP A 182 4.03 -4.51 31.99
C ASP A 182 4.04 -3.00 31.69
N GLU A 183 2.91 -2.33 31.91
CA GLU A 183 2.79 -0.89 31.63
C GLU A 183 3.79 -0.03 32.43
N SER A 184 4.34 -0.52 33.54
CA SER A 184 5.34 0.21 34.34
C SER A 184 6.62 0.51 33.55
N CYS A 185 6.92 -0.29 32.52
CA CYS A 185 8.02 -0.05 31.59
C CYS A 185 7.88 1.31 30.86
N SER A 186 6.65 1.83 30.71
CA SER A 186 6.39 3.13 30.08
C SER A 186 6.95 4.30 30.89
N ASP A 187 6.88 4.22 32.22
CA ASP A 187 7.39 5.27 33.11
C ASP A 187 8.90 5.28 33.14
N GLU A 188 9.53 4.11 33.13
CA GLU A 188 10.97 3.97 32.99
C GLU A 188 11.46 4.51 31.63
N LEU A 189 10.80 4.11 30.55
CA LEU A 189 11.09 4.62 29.21
C LEU A 189 10.97 6.16 29.14
N ARG A 190 9.97 6.74 29.81
CA ARG A 190 9.84 8.19 29.90
C ARG A 190 11.05 8.85 30.58
N ARG A 191 11.63 8.23 31.60
CA ARG A 191 12.87 8.72 32.24
C ARG A 191 14.07 8.62 31.30
N VAL A 192 14.22 7.51 30.59
CA VAL A 192 15.30 7.31 29.61
C VAL A 192 15.24 8.33 28.46
N LEU A 193 14.05 8.56 27.91
CA LEU A 193 13.82 9.55 26.84
C LEU A 193 14.12 10.98 27.30
N LYS A 194 13.69 11.34 28.52
CA LYS A 194 14.02 12.64 29.13
C LYS A 194 15.52 12.84 29.29
N ARG A 195 16.24 11.82 29.79
CA ARG A 195 17.70 11.85 29.94
C ARG A 195 18.40 12.07 28.60
N SER A 196 17.84 11.51 27.53
CA SER A 196 18.39 11.61 26.17
C SER A 196 17.92 12.86 25.41
N ALA A 197 17.17 13.77 26.07
CA ALA A 197 16.58 14.97 25.47
C ALA A 197 15.71 14.70 24.22
N ILE A 198 15.03 13.55 24.18
CA ILE A 198 14.14 13.17 23.07
C ILE A 198 12.72 13.65 23.39
N ALA A 199 12.18 14.53 22.55
CA ALA A 199 10.79 14.99 22.65
C ALA A 199 9.84 13.88 22.19
N THR A 200 8.86 13.53 23.03
CA THR A 200 7.84 12.53 22.70
C THR A 200 6.45 13.04 23.01
N LYS A 201 5.51 12.74 22.11
CA LYS A 201 4.10 13.14 22.24
C LYS A 201 3.32 12.13 23.09
N LYS A 202 3.58 10.85 22.86
CA LYS A 202 2.88 9.73 23.50
C LYS A 202 3.79 8.52 23.61
N ILE A 203 3.66 7.79 24.70
CA ILE A 203 4.28 6.47 24.90
C ILE A 203 3.15 5.46 25.06
N THR A 204 3.21 4.36 24.32
CA THR A 204 2.22 3.28 24.37
C THR A 204 2.95 1.97 24.63
N PHE A 205 2.56 1.25 25.68
CA PHE A 205 3.03 -0.09 25.95
C PHE A 205 2.26 -1.09 25.08
N LEU A 206 2.96 -2.06 24.52
CA LEU A 206 2.39 -3.17 23.77
C LEU A 206 2.45 -4.44 24.63
N PRO A 207 1.30 -5.06 24.96
CA PRO A 207 1.28 -6.28 25.77
C PRO A 207 1.79 -7.50 24.99
N GLU A 208 1.67 -7.46 23.66
CA GLU A 208 2.10 -8.52 22.76
C GLU A 208 3.19 -8.02 21.81
N CYS A 209 4.00 -8.97 21.31
CA CYS A 209 5.06 -8.64 20.35
C CYS A 209 4.44 -8.05 19.07
N PRO A 210 4.89 -6.88 18.61
CA PRO A 210 4.32 -6.22 17.44
C PRO A 210 4.50 -7.08 16.19
N ASP A 211 3.45 -7.18 15.39
CA ASP A 211 3.49 -7.83 14.07
C ASP A 211 3.44 -6.79 12.93
N TYR A 212 3.37 -7.28 11.69
CA TYR A 212 3.30 -6.43 10.50
C TYR A 212 1.99 -5.61 10.37
N THR A 213 0.97 -5.88 11.20
CA THR A 213 -0.27 -5.09 11.18
C THR A 213 -0.01 -3.67 11.66
N GLN A 214 0.87 -3.50 12.64
CA GLN A 214 1.21 -2.19 13.19
C GLN A 214 1.85 -1.27 12.14
N VAL A 215 2.80 -1.80 11.36
CA VAL A 215 3.45 -1.07 10.25
C VAL A 215 2.44 -0.77 9.14
N THR A 216 1.53 -1.71 8.84
CA THR A 216 0.45 -1.51 7.87
C THR A 216 -0.48 -0.35 8.25
N GLU A 217 -0.81 -0.21 9.53
CA GLU A 217 -1.60 0.92 10.03
C GLU A 217 -0.87 2.24 9.85
N TRP A 218 0.43 2.30 10.14
CA TRP A 218 1.23 3.50 9.95
C TRP A 218 1.34 3.90 8.48
N ILE A 219 1.51 2.95 7.57
CA ILE A 219 1.49 3.21 6.12
C ILE A 219 0.13 3.80 5.68
N LYS A 220 -0.99 3.31 6.23
CA LYS A 220 -2.32 3.87 5.95
C LYS A 220 -2.45 5.29 6.48
N LEU A 221 -2.02 5.54 7.72
CA LEU A 221 -2.06 6.87 8.34
C LEU A 221 -1.17 7.88 7.60
N ALA A 222 -0.03 7.43 7.10
CA ALA A 222 0.92 8.23 6.33
C ALA A 222 0.35 8.80 5.01
N LYS A 223 -0.81 8.28 4.55
CA LYS A 223 -1.53 8.85 3.40
C LYS A 223 -2.24 10.17 3.72
N SER A 224 -2.52 10.42 5.00
CA SER A 224 -3.34 11.56 5.45
C SER A 224 -2.61 12.51 6.39
N TYR A 225 -1.63 12.01 7.15
CA TYR A 225 -0.94 12.79 8.18
C TYR A 225 0.56 12.50 8.20
N VAL A 226 1.33 13.39 8.82
CA VAL A 226 2.73 13.11 9.15
C VAL A 226 2.79 12.07 10.27
N VAL A 227 3.57 11.03 10.04
CA VAL A 227 3.75 9.89 10.95
C VAL A 227 5.19 9.91 11.42
N GLU A 228 5.40 9.96 12.73
CA GLU A 228 6.70 9.87 13.39
C GLU A 228 6.58 8.81 14.51
N ARG A 229 7.06 7.59 14.26
CA ARG A 229 6.82 6.43 15.14
C ARG A 229 8.14 5.79 15.51
N LEU A 230 8.40 5.66 16.82
CA LEU A 230 9.54 4.93 17.33
C LEU A 230 9.06 3.60 17.92
N LEU A 231 9.44 2.49 17.32
CA LEU A 231 9.18 1.15 17.84
C LEU A 231 10.41 0.65 18.61
N ILE A 232 10.22 0.24 19.87
CA ILE A 232 11.26 -0.33 20.71
C ILE A 232 10.81 -1.73 21.12
N CYS A 233 11.59 -2.74 20.75
CA CYS A 233 11.37 -4.13 21.15
C CYS A 233 12.51 -4.57 22.06
N VAL A 234 12.18 -4.98 23.28
CA VAL A 234 13.12 -5.41 24.31
C VAL A 234 12.89 -6.87 24.61
N ASP A 235 13.78 -7.71 24.09
CA ASP A 235 13.78 -9.15 24.28
C ASP A 235 14.96 -9.55 25.18
N LEU A 236 14.73 -9.47 26.49
CA LEU A 236 15.69 -9.78 27.53
C LEU A 236 15.18 -10.96 28.38
N HIS A 237 16.08 -11.79 28.89
CA HIS A 237 15.73 -12.77 29.91
C HIS A 237 15.61 -12.08 31.27
N SER A 238 14.83 -12.65 32.18
CA SER A 238 14.93 -12.30 33.60
C SER A 238 16.32 -12.69 34.13
N ASP A 239 16.78 -11.98 35.16
CA ASP A 239 18.11 -12.23 35.73
C ASP A 239 18.24 -13.65 36.31
N GLU A 240 17.12 -14.25 36.72
CA GLU A 240 17.04 -15.57 37.36
C GLU A 240 16.90 -16.74 36.36
N GLU A 241 16.56 -16.49 35.09
CA GLU A 241 16.39 -17.55 34.10
C GLU A 241 17.68 -17.90 33.36
N ALA A 242 17.87 -19.21 33.14
CA ALA A 242 18.89 -19.72 32.24
C ALA A 242 18.58 -19.27 30.80
N SER A 243 19.52 -18.57 30.16
CA SER A 243 19.35 -18.11 28.78
C SER A 243 19.27 -19.30 27.83
N LYS A 244 18.09 -19.49 27.24
CA LYS A 244 17.85 -20.51 26.20
C LYS A 244 17.92 -19.92 24.79
N GLN A 245 17.84 -18.59 24.69
CA GLN A 245 17.78 -17.84 23.44
C GLN A 245 18.70 -16.63 23.50
N MET A 246 18.99 -16.03 22.35
CA MET A 246 19.79 -14.80 22.29
C MET A 246 18.92 -13.59 22.60
N GLU A 247 19.40 -12.73 23.47
CA GLU A 247 18.76 -11.45 23.77
C GLU A 247 18.90 -10.46 22.63
N ASN A 248 17.91 -9.60 22.46
CA ASN A 248 17.88 -8.58 21.44
C ASN A 248 17.13 -7.34 21.92
N VAL A 249 17.71 -6.17 21.72
CA VAL A 249 16.98 -4.91 21.85
C VAL A 249 17.06 -4.14 20.55
N THR A 250 15.92 -3.77 19.99
CA THR A 250 15.83 -3.12 18.68
C THR A 250 15.01 -1.85 18.79
N ALA A 251 15.52 -0.76 18.23
CA ALA A 251 14.81 0.51 18.06
C ALA A 251 14.69 0.84 16.57
N LEU A 252 13.49 1.18 16.11
CA LEU A 252 13.17 1.47 14.71
C LEU A 252 12.36 2.77 14.62
N LEU A 253 12.86 3.74 13.87
CA LEU A 253 12.18 5.02 13.63
C LEU A 253 11.54 5.03 12.25
N PHE A 254 10.21 5.04 12.20
CA PHE A 254 9.41 5.09 10.98
C PHE A 254 8.81 6.47 10.76
N THR A 255 8.90 6.97 9.52
CA THR A 255 8.30 8.25 9.14
C THR A 255 7.99 8.37 7.64
N ASN A 256 7.02 9.21 7.30
CA ASN A 256 6.78 9.69 5.92
C ASN A 256 7.36 11.08 5.65
N ASP A 257 7.94 11.74 6.66
CA ASP A 257 8.64 13.02 6.55
C ASP A 257 10.14 12.81 6.78
N TYR A 258 10.79 12.12 5.84
CA TYR A 258 12.19 11.76 5.96
C TYR A 258 13.09 12.98 5.72
N VAL A 259 13.76 13.42 6.79
CA VAL A 259 14.76 14.48 6.73
C VAL A 259 16.04 13.90 6.12
N LYS A 260 16.26 14.16 4.83
CA LYS A 260 17.43 13.67 4.09
C LYS A 260 18.71 14.16 4.77
N THR A 261 19.59 13.21 5.10
CA THR A 261 20.97 13.51 5.49
C THR A 261 21.87 13.30 4.28
N GLU A 262 22.85 14.18 4.09
CA GLU A 262 23.78 14.08 2.96
C GLU A 262 24.48 12.71 2.94
N GLY A 263 24.44 12.03 1.79
CA GLY A 263 25.01 10.69 1.61
C GLY A 263 24.13 9.50 2.06
N GLU A 264 23.04 9.72 2.81
CA GLU A 264 22.14 8.62 3.20
C GLU A 264 21.12 8.27 2.11
N LYS A 265 20.94 6.97 1.88
CA LYS A 265 19.87 6.44 1.04
C LYS A 265 18.68 6.05 1.92
N PRO A 266 17.45 6.50 1.62
CA PRO A 266 16.27 6.14 2.39
C PRO A 266 15.96 4.65 2.25
N VAL A 267 15.56 4.03 3.36
CA VAL A 267 15.07 2.65 3.40
C VAL A 267 13.56 2.67 3.46
N TYR A 268 12.90 2.06 2.48
CA TYR A 268 11.43 2.05 2.39
C TYR A 268 10.87 0.70 2.84
N PHE A 269 9.90 0.75 3.77
CA PHE A 269 9.06 -0.36 4.13
C PHE A 269 7.76 -0.28 3.33
N TYR A 270 7.64 -1.15 2.34
CA TYR A 270 6.45 -1.26 1.51
C TYR A 270 5.37 -2.09 2.18
N GLN A 271 4.12 -1.78 1.84
CA GLN A 271 2.94 -2.49 2.30
C GLN A 271 3.03 -3.98 1.90
N PRO A 272 3.06 -4.92 2.87
CA PRO A 272 3.15 -6.34 2.57
C PRO A 272 1.86 -6.87 1.92
N MET A 273 2.00 -7.95 1.15
CA MET A 273 0.88 -8.76 0.64
C MET A 273 0.27 -9.60 1.79
N THR A 274 -0.44 -8.96 2.71
CA THR A 274 -1.05 -9.64 3.87
C THR A 274 -2.28 -10.46 3.46
N GLY A 275 -2.42 -11.65 4.05
CA GLY A 275 -3.59 -12.52 3.86
C GLY A 275 -3.66 -13.21 2.50
N VAL A 276 -2.54 -13.33 1.78
CA VAL A 276 -2.45 -14.06 0.51
C VAL A 276 -2.05 -15.51 0.79
N THR A 277 -2.90 -16.46 0.41
CA THR A 277 -2.65 -17.91 0.55
C THR A 277 -2.03 -18.52 -0.70
N ASP A 278 -2.39 -18.01 -1.87
CA ASP A 278 -1.86 -18.42 -3.17
C ASP A 278 -0.94 -17.31 -3.72
N VAL A 279 0.36 -17.44 -3.49
CA VAL A 279 1.33 -16.41 -3.87
C VAL A 279 1.54 -16.40 -5.38
N GLU A 280 1.54 -17.57 -6.03
CA GLU A 280 1.83 -17.73 -7.46
C GLU A 280 0.83 -16.98 -8.35
N SER A 281 -0.47 -17.05 -8.02
CA SER A 281 -1.48 -16.32 -8.81
C SER A 281 -1.48 -14.81 -8.58
N LYS A 282 -0.87 -14.34 -7.48
CA LYS A 282 -0.97 -12.94 -7.01
C LYS A 282 0.29 -12.12 -7.27
N VAL A 283 1.45 -12.75 -7.35
CA VAL A 283 2.72 -12.12 -7.71
C VAL A 283 2.66 -11.39 -9.07
N PRO A 284 2.09 -11.96 -10.15
CA PRO A 284 2.00 -11.25 -11.44
C PRO A 284 1.20 -9.95 -11.33
N VAL A 285 0.15 -9.93 -10.50
CA VAL A 285 -0.66 -8.75 -10.23
C VAL A 285 0.16 -7.72 -9.43
N TYR A 286 0.89 -8.16 -8.41
CA TYR A 286 1.78 -7.29 -7.63
C TYR A 286 2.85 -6.63 -8.51
N LEU A 287 3.51 -7.39 -9.38
CA LEU A 287 4.55 -6.87 -10.29
C LEU A 287 3.98 -5.84 -11.28
N ARG A 288 2.79 -6.10 -11.82
CA ARG A 288 2.09 -5.14 -12.71
C ARG A 288 1.74 -3.81 -12.04
N THR A 289 1.60 -3.79 -10.72
CA THR A 289 1.30 -2.54 -10.00
C THR A 289 2.50 -1.60 -9.81
N GLU A 290 3.69 -2.01 -10.25
CA GLU A 290 4.92 -1.19 -10.21
C GLU A 290 5.09 -0.51 -8.85
N THR A 291 5.10 -1.33 -7.80
CA THR A 291 5.05 -0.90 -6.39
C THR A 291 6.26 -0.09 -5.97
N VAL A 292 7.38 -0.30 -6.67
CA VAL A 292 8.67 0.31 -6.42
C VAL A 292 9.20 0.87 -7.74
N SER A 293 9.66 2.11 -7.74
CA SER A 293 10.55 2.58 -8.80
C SER A 293 11.83 1.74 -8.74
N LYS A 294 11.92 0.70 -9.57
CA LYS A 294 13.04 -0.25 -9.72
C LYS A 294 13.83 -0.49 -8.41
N PRO A 295 13.45 -1.50 -7.59
CA PRO A 295 14.15 -1.78 -6.35
C PRO A 295 15.62 -2.12 -6.62
N LYS A 296 16.55 -1.22 -6.29
CA LYS A 296 17.99 -1.46 -6.48
C LYS A 296 18.56 -2.55 -5.57
N GLN A 297 17.80 -3.03 -4.58
CA GLN A 297 18.19 -4.13 -3.70
C GLN A 297 16.95 -4.74 -3.01
N LEU A 298 16.67 -6.01 -3.28
CA LEU A 298 15.70 -6.81 -2.53
C LEU A 298 16.40 -7.43 -1.30
N TRP A 299 16.03 -7.00 -0.09
CA TRP A 299 16.48 -7.66 1.13
C TRP A 299 15.49 -8.77 1.52
N TYR A 300 15.97 -10.01 1.45
CA TYR A 300 15.35 -11.25 1.94
C TYR A 300 13.98 -11.64 1.34
N THR A 301 14.02 -12.41 0.25
CA THR A 301 12.82 -12.95 -0.42
C THR A 301 12.44 -14.38 -0.03
N GLY A 302 13.23 -15.06 0.82
CA GLY A 302 13.06 -16.49 1.11
C GLY A 302 13.34 -17.43 -0.09
N LEU A 303 13.58 -16.88 -1.28
CA LEU A 303 13.85 -17.63 -2.51
C LEU A 303 15.27 -18.19 -2.55
N SER A 304 15.43 -19.33 -3.22
CA SER A 304 16.72 -19.96 -3.48
C SER A 304 17.58 -19.08 -4.40
N ARG A 305 18.90 -19.34 -4.41
CA ARG A 305 19.87 -18.50 -5.16
C ARG A 305 19.61 -18.53 -6.67
N THR A 306 19.08 -19.62 -7.20
CA THR A 306 18.69 -19.80 -8.60
C THR A 306 17.44 -19.01 -8.97
N GLU A 307 16.48 -18.91 -8.06
CA GLU A 307 15.23 -18.14 -8.26
C GLU A 307 15.45 -16.63 -8.13
N LYS A 308 16.49 -16.20 -7.40
CA LYS A 308 16.88 -14.79 -7.25
C LYS A 308 17.55 -14.21 -8.49
N TYR A 309 18.23 -15.01 -9.30
CA TYR A 309 19.06 -14.51 -10.41
C TYR A 309 18.24 -13.80 -11.51
N PRO A 310 17.13 -14.38 -12.01
CA PRO A 310 16.28 -13.70 -12.99
C PRO A 310 15.61 -12.44 -12.42
N LEU A 311 15.28 -12.47 -11.13
CA LEU A 311 14.72 -11.33 -10.41
C LEU A 311 15.73 -10.18 -10.28
N LEU A 312 17.02 -10.48 -10.06
CA LEU A 312 18.08 -9.46 -10.00
C LEU A 312 18.38 -8.87 -11.38
N GLU A 313 18.36 -9.69 -12.43
CA GLU A 313 18.61 -9.25 -13.82
C GLU A 313 17.54 -8.24 -14.30
N VAL A 314 16.27 -8.45 -13.91
CA VAL A 314 15.16 -7.52 -14.18
C VAL A 314 15.25 -6.21 -13.37
N LEU A 315 16.06 -6.19 -12.30
CA LEU A 315 16.23 -5.03 -11.42
C LEU A 315 17.46 -4.18 -11.77
N ASP A 316 18.41 -4.72 -12.52
CA ASP A 316 19.63 -4.04 -12.99
C ASP A 316 19.42 -3.21 -14.28
N GLU A 317 18.33 -3.44 -15.03
CA GLU A 317 17.86 -2.53 -16.10
C GLU A 317 17.09 -1.33 -15.54
#